data_AF-A0A914ULX1-F1
#
_entry.id   AF-A0A914ULX1-F1
#
_cell.length_a   1.000
_cell.length_b   1.000
_cell.length_c   1.000
_cell.angle_alpha   90.00
_cell.angle_beta   90.00
_cell.angle_gamma   90.00
#
_symmetry.space_group_name_H-M   'P 1'
#
loop_
_entity.id
_entity.type
_entity.pdbx_description
1 polymer ?
#
loop_
_entity_poly.entity_id
_entity_poly.type
_entity_poly.pdbx_seq_one_letter_code
_entity_poly.pdbx_strand_id
1 'polypeptide(L)'
;IFFKAGILARLEDIRDEKLSAIMTGFQTRIRSYLAQTDVKRRHEQRAGLLIVQRNVRSWMQLRTWEWFKLYGKVKPMLRAGKEQEEMDALTVKIKELEDNLTKEEGTRKELESQLAKLVVEKNELFQRLQNEESGKSDYEARLTKLQAQKSDMDKQLNELNERLADQEDRNADLSRAKKKAEQEIDNLKKNVSDMELSLRKAETEKQNREHNIRSLQDEMGAQDETVAKLNKEKKHQEEVRSKFVDGEERGNGFSDPAAMTYLITQ
;
A
#
# COMPACT_ATOMS: atom_id res chain seq x y z
N ILE A 1 36.20 7.10 -21.69
CA ILE A 1 36.41 7.66 -23.05
C ILE A 1 36.33 6.49 -24.03
N PHE A 2 35.56 6.61 -25.12
CA PHE A 2 35.39 5.53 -26.11
C PHE A 2 36.12 5.91 -27.41
N PHE A 3 36.91 4.98 -27.95
CA PHE A 3 37.64 5.15 -29.22
C PHE A 3 37.08 4.21 -30.29
N LYS A 4 37.09 4.65 -31.56
CA LYS A 4 36.84 3.75 -32.68
C LYS A 4 38.03 2.81 -32.88
N ALA A 5 37.78 1.64 -33.46
CA ALA A 5 38.81 0.66 -33.79
C ALA A 5 39.97 1.30 -34.57
N GLY A 6 41.21 0.97 -34.20
CA GLY A 6 42.44 1.47 -34.84
C GLY A 6 42.91 2.87 -34.41
N ILE A 7 42.02 3.72 -33.88
CA ILE A 7 42.42 5.06 -33.41
C ILE A 7 43.32 4.94 -32.18
N LEU A 8 43.00 4.03 -31.25
CA LEU A 8 43.80 3.84 -30.04
C LEU A 8 45.22 3.37 -30.37
N ALA A 9 45.36 2.37 -31.24
CA ALA A 9 46.67 1.86 -31.67
C ALA A 9 47.54 2.97 -32.29
N ARG A 10 46.98 3.81 -33.17
CA ARG A 10 47.73 4.94 -33.76
C ARG A 10 48.14 5.98 -32.71
N LEU A 11 47.30 6.25 -31.72
CA LEU A 11 47.64 7.16 -30.63
C LEU A 11 48.74 6.58 -29.73
N GLU A 12 48.73 5.27 -29.52
CA GLU A 12 49.77 4.54 -28.79
C GLU A 12 51.10 4.56 -29.55
N ASP A 13 51.11 4.37 -30.87
CA ASP A 13 52.33 4.46 -31.68
C ASP A 13 52.98 5.86 -31.59
N ILE A 14 52.18 6.92 -31.68
CA ILE A 14 52.68 8.31 -31.54
C ILE A 14 53.21 8.55 -30.12
N ARG A 15 52.51 8.04 -29.11
CA ARG A 15 52.95 8.12 -27.72
C ARG A 15 54.29 7.40 -27.55
N ASP A 16 54.43 6.21 -28.09
CA ASP A 16 55.61 5.36 -27.93
C ASP A 16 56.83 5.96 -28.64
N GLU A 17 56.65 6.62 -29.80
CA GLU A 17 57.71 7.39 -30.45
C GLU A 17 58.22 8.53 -29.55
N LYS A 18 57.30 9.31 -28.94
CA LYS A 18 57.67 10.39 -28.01
C LYS A 18 58.31 9.86 -26.74
N LEU A 19 57.76 8.79 -26.17
CA LEU A 19 58.31 8.13 -24.99
C LEU A 19 59.72 7.58 -25.28
N SER A 20 59.96 6.99 -26.45
CA SER A 20 61.26 6.48 -26.86
C SER A 20 62.33 7.58 -26.87
N ALA A 21 62.01 8.77 -27.41
CA ALA A 21 62.91 9.91 -27.40
C ALA A 21 63.23 10.39 -25.96
N ILE A 22 62.21 10.52 -25.11
CA ILE A 22 62.37 10.92 -23.70
C ILE A 22 63.20 9.89 -22.94
N MET A 23 62.88 8.61 -23.12
CA MET A 23 63.54 7.50 -22.44
C MET A 23 65.01 7.42 -22.85
N THR A 24 65.33 7.59 -24.13
CA THR A 24 66.71 7.64 -24.63
C THR A 24 67.47 8.82 -24.03
N GLY A 25 66.85 10.00 -23.94
CA GLY A 25 67.45 11.17 -23.27
C GLY A 25 67.76 10.91 -21.80
N PHE A 26 66.81 10.34 -21.05
CA PHE A 26 66.99 9.98 -19.64
C PHE A 26 68.10 8.93 -19.45
N GLN A 27 68.10 7.87 -20.25
CA GLN A 27 69.15 6.84 -20.19
C GLN A 27 70.53 7.42 -20.52
N THR A 28 70.62 8.33 -21.48
CA THR A 28 71.88 8.99 -21.85
C THR A 28 72.42 9.83 -20.70
N ARG A 29 71.54 10.56 -19.99
CA ARG A 29 71.90 11.33 -18.78
C ARG A 29 72.43 10.41 -17.67
N ILE A 30 71.76 9.29 -17.40
CA ILE A 30 72.22 8.30 -16.40
C ILE A 30 73.58 7.74 -16.80
N ARG A 31 73.75 7.27 -18.04
CA ARG A 31 75.02 6.71 -18.52
C ARG A 31 76.16 7.74 -18.43
N SER A 32 75.89 9.00 -18.76
CA SER A 32 76.85 10.09 -18.62
C SER A 32 77.24 10.33 -17.15
N TYR A 33 76.27 10.39 -16.23
CA TYR A 33 76.53 10.54 -14.80
C TYR A 33 77.39 9.39 -14.24
N LEU A 34 77.05 8.15 -14.60
CA LEU A 34 77.83 6.97 -14.20
C LEU A 34 79.25 7.00 -14.76
N ALA A 35 79.42 7.37 -16.04
CA ALA A 35 80.73 7.48 -16.67
C ALA A 35 81.59 8.56 -16.00
N GLN A 36 81.03 9.73 -15.70
CA GLN A 36 81.72 10.80 -14.99
C GLN A 36 82.14 10.37 -13.57
N THR A 37 81.28 9.64 -12.87
CA THR A 37 81.57 9.09 -11.54
C THR A 37 82.71 8.07 -11.61
N ASP A 38 82.70 7.18 -12.61
CA ASP A 38 83.79 6.20 -12.80
C ASP A 38 85.11 6.87 -13.18
N VAL A 39 85.08 7.90 -14.03
CA VAL A 39 86.27 8.69 -14.40
C VAL A 39 86.85 9.39 -13.16
N LYS A 40 86.01 10.03 -12.32
CA LYS A 40 86.45 10.63 -11.07
C LYS A 40 87.11 9.60 -10.15
N ARG A 41 86.47 8.44 -9.96
CA ARG A 41 87.03 7.32 -9.19
C ARG A 41 88.38 6.86 -9.73
N ARG A 42 88.54 6.72 -11.05
CA ARG A 42 89.82 6.32 -11.67
C ARG A 42 90.91 7.38 -11.50
N HIS A 43 90.56 8.66 -11.59
CA HIS A 43 91.52 9.75 -11.33
C HIS A 43 92.01 9.73 -9.88
N GLU A 44 91.10 9.56 -8.91
CA GLU A 44 91.44 9.42 -7.49
C GLU A 44 92.31 8.19 -7.25
N GLN A 45 91.99 7.04 -7.87
CA GLN A 45 92.81 5.83 -7.79
C GLN A 45 94.23 6.04 -8.36
N ARG A 46 94.36 6.72 -9.49
CA ARG A 46 95.68 7.01 -10.09
C ARG A 46 96.51 7.93 -9.21
N ALA A 47 95.90 8.98 -8.64
CA ALA A 47 96.56 9.86 -7.70
C ALA A 47 96.97 9.10 -6.42
N GLY A 48 96.07 8.29 -5.87
CA GLY A 48 96.32 7.43 -4.71
C GLY A 48 97.46 6.44 -4.95
N LEU A 49 97.53 5.82 -6.14
CA LEU A 49 98.60 4.89 -6.50
C LEU A 49 99.98 5.54 -6.42
N LEU A 50 100.13 6.77 -6.92
CA LEU A 50 101.40 7.50 -6.86
C LEU A 50 101.81 7.79 -5.41
N ILE A 51 100.84 8.16 -4.56
CA ILE A 51 101.07 8.40 -3.14
C ILE A 51 101.52 7.09 -2.45
N VAL A 52 100.82 5.97 -2.70
CA VAL A 52 101.18 4.66 -2.14
C VAL A 52 102.58 4.25 -2.59
N GLN A 53 102.90 4.36 -3.87
CA GLN A 53 104.24 4.03 -4.39
C GLN A 53 105.32 4.89 -3.74
N ARG A 54 105.11 6.21 -3.60
CA ARG A 54 106.03 7.11 -2.92
C ARG A 54 106.20 6.72 -1.45
N ASN A 55 105.10 6.48 -0.74
CA ASN A 55 105.12 6.09 0.66
C ASN A 55 105.83 4.75 0.89
N VAL A 56 105.64 3.76 0.01
CA VAL A 56 106.35 2.48 0.09
C VAL A 56 107.86 2.68 -0.10
N ARG A 57 108.28 3.49 -1.08
CA ARG A 57 109.72 3.82 -1.25
C ARG A 57 110.29 4.53 -0.03
N SER A 58 109.58 5.53 0.52
CA SER A 58 110.00 6.22 1.75
C SER A 58 110.04 5.26 2.95
N TRP A 59 109.05 4.37 3.11
CA TRP A 59 109.04 3.36 4.17
C TRP A 59 110.25 2.42 4.10
N MET A 60 110.63 1.98 2.90
CA MET A 60 111.80 1.13 2.71
C MET A 60 113.09 1.78 3.21
N GLN A 61 113.20 3.12 3.16
CA GLN A 61 114.31 3.88 3.73
C GLN A 61 114.14 4.10 5.24
N LEU A 62 112.95 4.49 5.69
CA LEU A 62 112.66 4.83 7.09
C LEU A 62 112.72 3.62 8.03
N ARG A 63 112.31 2.43 7.58
CA ARG A 63 112.20 1.23 8.43
C ARG A 63 113.52 0.80 9.07
N THR A 64 114.65 1.11 8.44
CA THR A 64 115.99 0.82 8.96
C THR A 64 116.61 2.00 9.70
N TRP A 65 116.00 3.19 9.68
CA TRP A 65 116.54 4.39 10.29
C TRP A 65 116.25 4.45 11.80
N GLU A 66 117.32 4.50 12.62
CA GLU A 66 117.22 4.43 14.08
C GLU A 66 116.38 5.56 14.70
N TRP A 67 116.49 6.79 14.19
CA TRP A 67 115.68 7.92 14.67
C TRP A 67 114.18 7.71 14.47
N PHE A 68 113.78 7.07 13.36
CA PHE A 68 112.37 6.77 13.09
C PHE A 68 111.84 5.65 14.02
N LYS A 69 112.66 4.63 14.30
CA LYS A 69 112.33 3.59 15.29
C LYS A 69 112.15 4.18 16.70
N LEU A 70 113.02 5.12 17.10
CA LEU A 70 112.90 5.83 18.37
C LEU A 70 111.60 6.64 18.42
N TYR A 71 111.28 7.42 17.38
CA TYR A 71 110.02 8.16 17.28
C TYR A 71 108.80 7.25 17.44
N GLY A 72 108.79 6.07 16.81
CA GLY A 72 107.70 5.11 16.94
C GLY A 72 107.47 4.58 18.35
N LYS A 73 108.54 4.46 19.17
CA LYS A 73 108.45 4.07 20.59
C LYS A 73 108.00 5.23 21.49
N VAL A 74 108.41 6.45 21.17
CA VAL A 74 108.14 7.64 21.98
C VAL A 74 106.75 8.23 21.69
N LYS A 75 106.30 8.25 20.43
CA LYS A 75 105.02 8.86 20.02
C LYS A 75 103.80 8.36 20.80
N PRO A 76 103.60 7.05 21.04
CA PRO A 76 102.45 6.57 21.82
C PRO A 76 102.49 6.94 23.30
N MET A 77 103.67 7.31 23.83
CA MET A 77 103.81 7.78 25.22
C MET A 77 103.40 9.25 25.37
N LEU A 78 103.27 9.98 24.25
CA LEU A 78 102.70 11.32 24.22
C LEU A 78 101.18 11.21 24.22
N ARG A 79 100.54 11.53 25.34
CA ARG A 79 99.06 11.52 25.48
C ARG A 79 98.37 12.64 24.69
N ALA A 80 99.11 13.72 24.39
CA ALA A 80 98.62 14.85 23.62
C ALA A 80 98.24 14.41 22.19
N GLY A 81 96.95 14.45 21.86
CA GLY A 81 96.40 14.16 20.53
C GLY A 81 95.26 13.13 20.53
N LYS A 82 95.39 12.02 21.28
CA LYS A 82 94.34 10.99 21.37
C LYS A 82 93.10 11.47 22.12
N GLU A 83 93.31 12.21 23.20
CA GLU A 83 92.23 12.81 23.99
C GLU A 83 91.42 13.81 23.15
N GLN A 84 92.08 14.58 22.27
CA GLN A 84 91.38 15.53 21.39
C GLN A 84 90.55 14.79 20.32
N GLU A 85 91.08 13.76 19.68
CA GLU A 85 90.34 12.95 18.72
C GLU A 85 89.10 12.28 19.36
N GLU A 86 89.24 11.77 20.58
CA GLU A 86 88.13 11.21 21.35
C GLU A 86 87.09 12.27 21.73
N MET A 87 87.54 13.46 22.15
CA MET A 87 86.65 14.58 22.48
C MET A 87 85.89 15.11 21.26
N ASP A 88 86.55 15.20 20.10
CA ASP A 88 85.91 15.62 18.85
C ASP A 88 84.86 14.59 18.40
N ALA A 89 85.18 13.29 18.50
CA ALA A 89 84.25 12.20 18.19
C ALA A 89 83.03 12.20 19.14
N LEU A 90 83.25 12.41 20.44
CA LEU A 90 82.17 12.53 21.42
C LEU A 90 81.29 13.75 21.14
N THR A 91 81.89 14.89 20.78
CA THR A 91 81.15 16.12 20.47
C THR A 91 80.24 15.95 19.25
N VAL A 92 80.73 15.30 18.19
CA VAL A 92 79.92 14.96 17.01
C VAL A 92 78.76 14.06 17.41
N LYS A 93 79.02 13.01 18.19
CA LYS A 93 77.99 12.07 18.63
C LYS A 93 76.94 12.70 19.53
N ILE A 94 77.34 13.60 20.43
CA ILE A 94 76.41 14.37 21.27
C ILE A 94 75.49 15.19 20.39
N LYS A 95 76.05 15.92 19.42
CA LYS A 95 75.25 16.75 18.51
C LYS A 95 74.28 15.92 17.67
N GLU A 96 74.70 14.77 17.16
CA GLU A 96 73.82 13.85 16.43
C GLU A 96 72.67 13.34 17.32
N LEU A 97 72.95 13.01 18.58
CA LEU A 97 71.93 12.56 19.52
C LEU A 97 70.96 13.69 19.89
N GLU A 98 71.44 14.92 20.06
CA GLU A 98 70.60 16.10 20.32
C GLU A 98 69.69 16.41 19.11
N ASP A 99 70.23 16.37 17.90
CA ASP A 99 69.47 16.60 16.66
C ASP A 99 68.41 15.50 16.44
N ASN A 100 68.71 14.25 16.80
CA ASN A 100 67.74 13.16 16.72
C ASN A 100 66.68 13.26 17.81
N LEU A 101 67.07 13.58 19.06
CA LEU A 101 66.14 13.75 20.17
C LEU A 101 65.12 14.84 19.86
N THR A 102 65.56 15.99 19.37
CA THR A 102 64.66 17.11 19.02
C THR A 102 63.67 16.75 17.91
N LYS A 103 64.10 15.99 16.90
CA LYS A 103 63.21 15.48 15.84
C LYS A 103 62.17 14.51 16.40
N GLU A 104 62.60 13.52 17.18
CA GLU A 104 61.70 12.51 17.76
C GLU A 104 60.73 13.11 18.78
N GLU A 105 61.14 14.13 19.53
CA GLU A 105 60.23 14.87 20.40
C GLU A 105 59.17 15.64 19.62
N GLY A 106 59.54 16.20 18.45
CA GLY A 106 58.61 16.86 17.54
C GLY A 106 57.58 15.90 16.94
N THR A 107 58.04 14.75 16.43
CA THR A 107 57.16 13.72 15.87
C THR A 107 56.23 13.14 16.94
N ARG A 108 56.74 12.88 18.15
CA ARG A 108 55.93 12.41 19.27
C ARG A 108 54.79 13.39 19.62
N LYS A 109 55.10 14.69 19.75
CA LYS A 109 54.09 15.72 20.07
C LYS A 109 53.00 15.82 19.00
N GLU A 110 53.37 15.73 17.72
CA GLU A 110 52.42 15.73 16.61
C GLU A 110 51.51 14.49 16.65
N LEU A 111 52.09 13.31 16.89
CA LEU A 111 51.32 12.07 17.01
C LEU A 111 50.39 12.07 18.22
N GLU A 112 50.83 12.59 19.37
CA GLU A 112 49.99 12.76 20.57
C GLU A 112 48.80 13.69 20.29
N SER A 113 49.01 14.78 19.55
CA SER A 113 47.95 15.71 19.13
C SER A 113 46.95 15.05 18.18
N GLN A 114 47.42 14.29 17.20
CA GLN A 114 46.55 13.53 16.29
C GLN A 114 45.75 12.46 17.02
N LEU A 115 46.38 11.73 17.93
CA LEU A 115 45.71 10.72 18.74
C LEU A 115 44.63 11.34 19.63
N ALA A 116 44.89 12.50 20.25
CA ALA A 116 43.88 13.21 21.03
C ALA A 116 42.66 13.60 20.18
N LYS A 117 42.87 14.12 18.96
CA LYS A 117 41.77 14.45 18.03
C LYS A 117 40.95 13.21 17.66
N LEU A 118 41.62 12.11 17.29
CA LEU A 118 40.94 10.86 16.93
C LEU A 118 40.15 10.27 18.10
N VAL A 119 40.63 10.40 19.33
CA VAL A 119 39.90 9.96 20.52
C VAL A 119 38.63 10.79 20.72
N VAL A 120 38.69 12.11 20.52
CA VAL A 120 37.50 12.97 20.58
C VAL A 120 36.49 12.59 19.50
N GLU A 121 36.92 12.48 18.24
CA GLU A 121 36.06 12.08 17.11
C GLU A 121 35.42 10.71 17.34
N LYS A 122 36.19 9.73 17.83
CA LYS A 122 35.67 8.41 18.20
C LYS A 122 34.57 8.51 19.24
N ASN A 123 34.77 9.31 20.29
CA ASN A 123 33.80 9.45 21.36
C ASN A 123 32.52 10.17 20.88
N GLU A 124 32.65 11.19 20.02
CA GLU A 124 31.50 11.85 19.39
C GLU A 124 30.70 10.89 18.50
N LEU A 125 31.38 10.10 17.67
CA LEU A 125 30.72 9.08 16.84
C LEU A 125 30.01 8.02 17.70
N PHE A 126 30.62 7.61 18.80
CA PHE A 126 30.02 6.66 19.74
C PHE A 126 28.76 7.23 20.40
N GLN A 127 28.78 8.49 20.83
CA GLN A 127 27.59 9.16 21.38
C GLN A 127 26.49 9.31 20.33
N ARG A 128 26.82 9.68 19.08
CA ARG A 128 25.84 9.73 17.98
C ARG A 128 25.20 8.37 17.75
N LEU A 129 25.99 7.29 17.71
CA LEU A 129 25.49 5.94 17.56
C LEU A 129 24.51 5.57 18.68
N GLN A 130 24.86 5.87 19.94
CA GLN A 130 23.99 5.59 21.08
C GLN A 130 22.66 6.38 21.01
N ASN A 131 22.69 7.63 20.54
CA ASN A 131 21.49 8.44 20.34
C ASN A 131 20.62 7.92 19.19
N GLU A 132 21.22 7.42 18.11
CA GLU A 132 20.48 6.78 17.01
C GLU A 132 19.87 5.44 17.46
N GLU A 133 20.57 4.65 18.28
CA GLU A 133 20.02 3.42 18.85
C GLU A 133 18.83 3.67 19.76
N SER A 134 18.88 4.70 20.62
CA SER A 134 17.74 5.07 21.46
C SER A 134 16.57 5.60 20.62
N GLY A 135 16.84 6.45 19.62
CA GLY A 135 15.83 6.93 18.68
C GLY A 135 15.18 5.78 17.90
N LYS A 136 15.94 4.76 17.50
CA LYS A 136 15.43 3.56 16.84
C LYS A 136 14.43 2.81 17.70
N SER A 137 14.71 2.64 18.99
CA SER A 137 13.79 2.00 19.94
C SER A 137 12.44 2.75 20.01
N ASP A 138 12.46 4.08 20.03
CA ASP A 138 11.25 4.90 20.03
C ASP A 138 10.44 4.73 18.73
N TYR A 139 11.12 4.67 17.58
CA TYR A 139 10.48 4.38 16.30
C TYR A 139 9.85 2.99 16.24
N GLU A 140 10.53 1.96 16.75
CA GLU A 140 10.01 0.59 16.83
C GLU A 140 8.77 0.50 17.74
N ALA A 141 8.78 1.17 18.89
CA ALA A 141 7.64 1.25 19.79
C ALA A 141 6.44 1.94 19.12
N ARG A 142 6.69 3.06 18.41
CA ARG A 142 5.65 3.79 17.67
C ARG A 142 5.08 2.97 16.52
N LEU A 143 5.93 2.24 15.79
CA LEU A 143 5.53 1.35 14.69
C LEU A 143 4.61 0.24 15.20
N THR A 144 4.98 -0.41 16.30
CA THR A 144 4.19 -1.47 16.94
C THR A 144 2.82 -0.96 17.37
N LYS A 145 2.77 0.24 17.98
CA LYS A 145 1.51 0.89 18.35
C LYS A 145 0.63 1.19 17.14
N LEU A 146 1.20 1.73 16.06
CA LEU A 146 0.46 2.02 14.82
C LEU A 146 -0.06 0.74 14.15
N GLN A 147 0.71 -0.35 14.16
CA GLN A 147 0.24 -1.66 13.66
C GLN A 147 -0.93 -2.19 14.48
N ALA A 148 -0.89 -2.07 15.81
CA ALA A 148 -2.00 -2.48 16.66
C ALA A 148 -3.27 -1.65 16.38
N GLN A 149 -3.13 -0.32 16.27
CA GLN A 149 -4.23 0.59 15.93
C GLN A 149 -4.81 0.29 14.54
N LYS A 150 -3.96 0.01 13.55
CA LYS A 150 -4.39 -0.38 12.22
C LYS A 150 -5.21 -1.68 12.27
N SER A 151 -4.71 -2.69 12.99
CA SER A 151 -5.43 -3.97 13.11
C SER A 151 -6.79 -3.82 13.80
N ASP A 152 -6.93 -2.92 14.77
CA ASP A 152 -8.20 -2.63 15.44
C ASP A 152 -9.19 -1.93 14.48
N MET A 153 -8.71 -0.94 13.74
CA MET A 153 -9.50 -0.24 12.72
C MET A 153 -9.94 -1.18 11.58
N ASP A 154 -9.07 -2.08 11.12
CA ASP A 154 -9.40 -3.07 10.09
C ASP A 154 -10.51 -4.03 10.59
N LYS A 155 -10.53 -4.39 11.88
CA LYS A 155 -11.61 -5.19 12.47
C LYS A 155 -12.93 -4.41 12.51
N GLN A 156 -12.90 -3.18 13.00
CA GLN A 156 -14.09 -2.31 13.04
C GLN A 156 -14.68 -2.08 11.64
N LEU A 157 -13.83 -1.91 10.63
CA LEU A 157 -14.25 -1.75 9.24
C LEU A 157 -14.95 -3.02 8.72
N ASN A 158 -14.40 -4.20 9.01
CA ASN A 158 -15.04 -5.47 8.64
C ASN A 158 -16.40 -5.67 9.32
N GLU A 159 -16.50 -5.40 10.63
CA GLU A 159 -17.76 -5.48 11.37
C GLU A 159 -18.83 -4.52 10.82
N LEU A 160 -18.42 -3.29 10.46
CA LEU A 160 -19.32 -2.32 9.83
C LEU A 160 -19.77 -2.76 8.44
N ASN A 161 -18.89 -3.37 7.64
CA ASN A 161 -19.24 -3.92 6.33
C ASN A 161 -20.23 -5.08 6.45
N GLU A 162 -20.01 -6.02 7.38
CA GLU A 162 -20.97 -7.11 7.64
C GLU A 162 -22.34 -6.56 8.07
N ARG A 163 -22.33 -5.59 8.98
CA ARG A 163 -23.58 -4.94 9.43
C ARG A 163 -24.27 -4.17 8.30
N LEU A 164 -23.53 -3.57 7.39
CA LEU A 164 -24.08 -2.90 6.21
C LEU A 164 -24.74 -3.93 5.29
N ALA A 165 -24.08 -5.04 4.99
CA ALA A 165 -24.63 -6.13 4.18
C ALA A 165 -25.94 -6.68 4.78
N ASP A 166 -25.98 -6.93 6.09
CA ASP A 166 -27.21 -7.35 6.79
C ASP A 166 -28.36 -6.36 6.63
N GLN A 167 -28.07 -5.04 6.65
CA GLN A 167 -29.10 -4.01 6.48
C GLN A 167 -29.56 -3.90 5.02
N GLU A 168 -28.66 -4.08 4.06
CA GLU A 168 -28.99 -4.15 2.63
C GLU A 168 -29.92 -5.33 2.34
N ASP A 169 -29.64 -6.51 2.89
CA ASP A 169 -30.50 -7.70 2.76
C ASP A 169 -31.88 -7.47 3.39
N ARG A 170 -31.93 -6.93 4.62
CA ARG A 170 -33.20 -6.57 5.28
C ARG A 170 -34.00 -5.55 4.47
N ASN A 171 -33.34 -4.55 3.89
CA ASN A 171 -33.99 -3.54 3.06
C ASN A 171 -34.53 -4.16 1.77
N ALA A 172 -33.81 -5.09 1.15
CA ALA A 172 -34.28 -5.84 0.00
C ALA A 172 -35.53 -6.69 0.34
N ASP A 173 -35.53 -7.35 1.50
CA ASP A 173 -36.68 -8.12 1.99
C ASP A 173 -37.89 -7.25 2.32
N LEU A 174 -37.68 -6.12 3.00
CA LEU A 174 -38.73 -5.13 3.25
C LEU A 174 -39.30 -4.56 1.95
N SER A 175 -38.46 -4.28 0.97
CA SER A 175 -38.89 -3.81 -0.36
C SER A 175 -39.75 -4.86 -1.07
N ARG A 176 -39.35 -6.14 -1.01
CA ARG A 176 -40.14 -7.27 -1.54
C ARG A 176 -41.49 -7.42 -0.81
N ALA A 177 -41.49 -7.38 0.51
CA ALA A 177 -42.70 -7.47 1.33
C ALA A 177 -43.65 -6.29 1.07
N LYS A 178 -43.12 -5.07 0.99
CA LYS A 178 -43.86 -3.86 0.63
C LYS A 178 -44.55 -4.02 -0.72
N LYS A 179 -43.82 -4.47 -1.75
CA LYS A 179 -44.38 -4.69 -3.09
C LYS A 179 -45.52 -5.71 -3.08
N LYS A 180 -45.39 -6.78 -2.29
CA LYS A 180 -46.44 -7.79 -2.14
C LYS A 180 -47.68 -7.23 -1.43
N ALA A 181 -47.49 -6.48 -0.35
CA ALA A 181 -48.59 -5.81 0.36
C ALA A 181 -49.29 -4.77 -0.52
N GLU A 182 -48.56 -4.00 -1.32
CA GLU A 182 -49.13 -3.07 -2.31
C GLU A 182 -49.98 -3.81 -3.34
N GLN A 183 -49.51 -4.95 -3.86
CA GLN A 183 -50.30 -5.80 -4.77
C GLN A 183 -51.57 -6.35 -4.12
N GLU A 184 -51.50 -6.79 -2.85
CA GLU A 184 -52.68 -7.25 -2.10
C GLU A 184 -53.70 -6.13 -1.88
N ILE A 185 -53.23 -4.92 -1.55
CA ILE A 185 -54.08 -3.72 -1.41
C ILE A 185 -54.80 -3.43 -2.73
N ASP A 186 -54.09 -3.45 -3.86
CA ASP A 186 -54.69 -3.18 -5.16
C ASP A 186 -55.71 -4.25 -5.57
N ASN A 187 -55.43 -5.53 -5.27
CA ASN A 187 -56.39 -6.62 -5.46
C ASN A 187 -57.64 -6.46 -4.59
N LEU A 188 -57.48 -6.10 -3.31
CA LEU A 188 -58.60 -5.87 -2.41
C LEU A 188 -59.45 -4.67 -2.85
N LYS A 189 -58.83 -3.56 -3.28
CA LYS A 189 -59.55 -2.42 -3.86
C LYS A 189 -60.39 -2.83 -5.07
N LYS A 190 -59.83 -3.68 -5.95
CA LYS A 190 -60.55 -4.21 -7.11
C LYS A 190 -61.74 -5.07 -6.67
N ASN A 191 -61.54 -6.00 -5.75
CA ASN A 191 -62.61 -6.84 -5.20
C ASN A 191 -63.71 -6.01 -4.53
N VAL A 192 -63.36 -4.97 -3.78
CA VAL A 192 -64.33 -4.03 -3.19
C VAL A 192 -65.13 -3.34 -4.29
N SER A 193 -64.48 -2.82 -5.32
CA SER A 193 -65.18 -2.21 -6.46
C SER A 193 -66.11 -3.18 -7.17
N ASP A 194 -65.69 -4.42 -7.39
CA ASP A 194 -66.51 -5.47 -8.02
C ASP A 194 -67.72 -5.84 -7.13
N MET A 195 -67.52 -5.95 -5.80
CA MET A 195 -68.60 -6.19 -4.84
C MET A 195 -69.58 -5.02 -4.75
N GLU A 196 -69.11 -3.78 -4.75
CA GLU A 196 -69.98 -2.59 -4.79
C GLU A 196 -70.83 -2.57 -6.07
N LEU A 197 -70.26 -2.98 -7.20
CA LEU A 197 -70.96 -3.06 -8.47
C LEU A 197 -72.01 -4.19 -8.48
N SER A 198 -71.68 -5.34 -7.88
CA SER A 198 -72.63 -6.44 -7.66
C SER A 198 -73.74 -6.07 -6.68
N LEU A 199 -73.41 -5.34 -5.60
CA LEU A 199 -74.38 -4.86 -4.62
C LEU A 199 -75.37 -3.91 -5.28
N ARG A 200 -74.89 -2.92 -6.04
CA ARG A 200 -75.76 -2.02 -6.81
C ARG A 200 -76.70 -2.77 -7.74
N LYS A 201 -76.20 -3.80 -8.45
CA LYS A 201 -77.04 -4.67 -9.29
C LYS A 201 -78.12 -5.37 -8.47
N ALA A 202 -77.75 -6.03 -7.38
CA ALA A 202 -78.70 -6.69 -6.49
C ALA A 202 -79.74 -5.71 -5.89
N GLU A 203 -79.32 -4.49 -5.54
CA GLU A 203 -80.20 -3.42 -5.06
C GLU A 203 -81.24 -3.04 -6.12
N THR A 204 -80.81 -2.89 -7.39
CA THR A 204 -81.73 -2.60 -8.50
C THR A 204 -82.67 -3.77 -8.80
N GLU A 205 -82.20 -5.02 -8.76
CA GLU A 205 -83.07 -6.21 -8.89
C GLU A 205 -84.09 -6.30 -7.75
N LYS A 206 -83.67 -6.01 -6.51
CA LYS A 206 -84.55 -5.93 -5.35
C LYS A 206 -85.62 -4.86 -5.55
N GLN A 207 -85.24 -3.64 -5.96
CA GLN A 207 -86.20 -2.57 -6.25
C GLN A 207 -87.19 -2.98 -7.35
N ASN A 208 -86.72 -3.64 -8.40
CA ASN A 208 -87.59 -4.19 -9.45
C ASN A 208 -88.56 -5.25 -8.91
N ARG A 209 -88.07 -6.17 -8.05
CA ARG A 209 -88.91 -7.18 -7.39
C ARG A 209 -89.94 -6.56 -6.45
N GLU A 210 -89.56 -5.57 -5.64
CA GLU A 210 -90.48 -4.83 -4.76
C GLU A 210 -91.53 -4.05 -5.56
N HIS A 211 -91.16 -3.53 -6.74
CA HIS A 211 -92.12 -2.90 -7.66
C HIS A 211 -93.12 -3.93 -8.21
N ASN A 212 -92.63 -5.09 -8.66
CA ASN A 212 -93.49 -6.19 -9.13
C ASN A 212 -94.42 -6.71 -8.02
N ILE A 213 -93.92 -6.85 -6.79
CA ILE A 213 -94.75 -7.26 -5.64
C ILE A 213 -95.85 -6.24 -5.39
N ARG A 214 -95.55 -4.93 -5.42
CA ARG A 214 -96.58 -3.88 -5.30
C ARG A 214 -97.63 -3.96 -6.41
N SER A 215 -97.20 -4.13 -7.65
CA SER A 215 -98.12 -4.29 -8.78
C SER A 215 -99.03 -5.52 -8.61
N LEU A 216 -98.47 -6.65 -8.17
CA LEU A 216 -99.24 -7.87 -7.90
C LEU A 216 -100.16 -7.73 -6.68
N GLN A 217 -99.76 -6.96 -5.66
CA GLN A 217 -100.62 -6.62 -4.51
C GLN A 217 -101.79 -5.73 -4.93
N ASP A 218 -101.55 -4.75 -5.81
CA ASP A 218 -102.60 -3.89 -6.38
C ASP A 218 -103.56 -4.70 -7.25
N GLU A 219 -103.05 -5.63 -8.08
CA GLU A 219 -103.86 -6.59 -8.85
C GLU A 219 -104.69 -7.52 -7.95
N MET A 220 -104.10 -8.04 -6.87
CA MET A 220 -104.82 -8.83 -5.86
C MET A 220 -105.93 -8.01 -5.21
N GLY A 221 -105.67 -6.77 -4.82
CA GLY A 221 -106.68 -5.88 -4.27
C GLY A 221 -107.83 -5.63 -5.25
N ALA A 222 -107.52 -5.42 -6.53
CA ALA A 222 -108.53 -5.31 -7.58
C ALA A 222 -109.34 -6.60 -7.77
N GLN A 223 -108.70 -7.76 -7.67
CA GLN A 223 -109.38 -9.06 -7.69
C GLN A 223 -110.30 -9.24 -6.47
N ASP A 224 -109.84 -8.87 -5.27
CA ASP A 224 -110.64 -8.92 -4.04
C ASP A 224 -111.86 -8.00 -4.12
N GLU A 225 -111.73 -6.79 -4.70
CA GLU A 225 -112.86 -5.90 -4.98
C GLU A 225 -113.85 -6.51 -5.99
N THR A 226 -113.34 -7.22 -6.99
CA THR A 226 -114.15 -7.91 -8.00
C THR A 226 -114.91 -9.09 -7.38
N VAL A 227 -114.25 -9.86 -6.51
CA VAL A 227 -114.87 -10.94 -5.71
C VAL A 227 -115.92 -10.37 -4.76
N ALA A 228 -115.68 -9.23 -4.12
CA ALA A 228 -116.65 -8.56 -3.26
C ALA A 228 -117.89 -8.09 -4.03
N LYS A 229 -117.72 -7.58 -5.27
CA LYS A 229 -118.83 -7.25 -6.17
C LYS A 229 -119.64 -8.49 -6.57
N LEU A 230 -118.96 -9.57 -6.98
CA LEU A 230 -119.62 -10.84 -7.33
C LEU A 230 -120.38 -11.45 -6.14
N ASN A 231 -119.85 -11.33 -4.92
CA ASN A 231 -120.56 -11.76 -3.71
C ASN A 231 -121.79 -10.90 -3.39
N LYS A 232 -121.75 -9.59 -3.66
CA LYS A 232 -122.94 -8.72 -3.56
C LYS A 232 -124.00 -9.08 -4.62
N GLU A 233 -123.56 -9.35 -5.85
CA GLU A 233 -124.42 -9.81 -6.95
C GLU A 233 -125.10 -11.15 -6.61
N LYS A 234 -124.34 -12.08 -6.03
CA LYS A 234 -124.84 -13.39 -5.59
C LYS A 234 -125.91 -13.25 -4.50
N LYS A 235 -125.68 -12.37 -3.52
CA LYS A 235 -126.65 -12.08 -2.44
C LYS A 235 -127.94 -11.46 -2.98
N HIS A 236 -127.81 -10.58 -3.98
CA HIS A 236 -128.95 -9.97 -4.67
C HIS A 236 -129.76 -11.02 -5.48
N GLN A 237 -129.10 -11.97 -6.13
CA GLN A 237 -129.79 -13.06 -6.83
C GLN A 237 -130.49 -14.04 -5.88
N GLU A 238 -129.94 -14.29 -4.69
CA GLU A 238 -130.59 -15.12 -3.66
C GLU A 238 -131.87 -14.46 -3.11
N GLU A 239 -131.91 -13.13 -2.99
CA GLU A 239 -133.12 -12.36 -2.58
C GLU A 239 -134.21 -12.31 -3.66
N VAL A 240 -133.83 -12.28 -4.94
CA VAL A 240 -134.78 -12.36 -6.07
C VAL A 240 -135.39 -13.76 -6.18
N ARG A 241 -134.60 -14.80 -5.90
CA ARG A 241 -135.05 -16.20 -5.93
C ARG A 241 -136.05 -16.54 -4.83
N SER A 242 -135.96 -15.88 -3.66
CA SER A 242 -136.93 -16.04 -2.57
C SER A 242 -138.29 -15.36 -2.82
N LYS A 243 -138.39 -14.46 -3.81
CA LYS A 243 -139.64 -13.76 -4.16
C LYS A 243 -140.42 -14.39 -5.32
N PHE A 244 -139.91 -15.47 -5.92
CA PHE A 244 -140.50 -16.10 -7.11
C PHE A 244 -141.19 -17.46 -6.84
N VAL A 245 -141.22 -17.95 -5.60
CA VAL A 245 -141.73 -19.31 -5.28
C VAL A 245 -143.18 -19.30 -4.76
N ASP A 246 -143.84 -18.14 -4.64
CA ASP A 246 -145.19 -17.98 -4.06
C ASP A 246 -146.36 -17.82 -5.07
N GLY A 247 -146.29 -18.35 -6.30
CA GLY A 247 -147.45 -18.29 -7.21
C GLY A 247 -147.40 -19.14 -8.49
N GLU A 248 -148.43 -19.98 -8.65
CA GLU A 248 -148.93 -20.66 -9.87
C GLU A 248 -148.05 -21.80 -10.44
N GLU A 249 -148.39 -23.09 -10.36
CA GLU A 249 -149.65 -23.80 -10.68
C GLU A 249 -150.37 -23.31 -11.94
N ARG A 250 -150.04 -23.91 -13.10
CA ARG A 250 -150.96 -24.56 -14.07
C ARG A 250 -150.34 -24.67 -15.47
N GLY A 251 -150.29 -25.91 -15.97
CA GLY A 251 -150.81 -26.23 -17.30
C GLY A 251 -149.87 -26.13 -18.52
N ASN A 252 -149.57 -27.32 -19.07
CA ASN A 252 -149.25 -27.63 -20.48
C ASN A 252 -147.94 -27.06 -21.05
N GLY A 253 -147.07 -27.80 -21.74
CA GLY A 253 -147.21 -29.08 -22.44
C GLY A 253 -146.43 -28.96 -23.76
N PHE A 254 -145.60 -29.98 -24.06
CA PHE A 254 -144.78 -30.19 -25.28
C PHE A 254 -143.51 -29.30 -25.40
N SER A 255 -142.28 -29.80 -25.57
CA SER A 255 -141.80 -31.10 -26.10
C SER A 255 -140.48 -31.58 -25.45
N ASP A 256 -140.31 -32.89 -25.57
CA ASP A 256 -139.31 -33.88 -25.16
C ASP A 256 -137.91 -33.74 -25.90
N PRO A 257 -136.88 -34.62 -25.71
CA PRO A 257 -135.76 -34.42 -24.77
C PRO A 257 -134.35 -34.80 -25.33
N ALA A 258 -133.31 -34.58 -24.50
CA ALA A 258 -132.03 -35.33 -24.42
C ALA A 258 -131.04 -35.23 -25.63
N ALA A 259 -129.71 -35.21 -25.49
CA ALA A 259 -128.82 -35.60 -24.40
C ALA A 259 -127.44 -34.89 -24.50
N MET A 260 -126.83 -34.72 -23.30
CA MET A 260 -125.41 -34.85 -22.93
C MET A 260 -124.28 -34.61 -23.96
N THR A 261 -123.24 -33.88 -23.53
CA THR A 261 -121.91 -34.41 -23.10
C THR A 261 -120.99 -33.19 -22.87
N TYR A 262 -120.65 -32.82 -21.63
CA TYR A 262 -119.42 -33.19 -20.89
C TYR A 262 -118.08 -32.79 -21.55
N LEU A 263 -117.28 -31.99 -20.81
CA LEU A 263 -115.80 -32.02 -20.63
C LEU A 263 -115.31 -30.57 -20.36
N ILE A 264 -115.12 -30.16 -19.10
CA ILE A 264 -114.06 -30.48 -18.12
C ILE A 264 -112.87 -29.52 -18.23
N THR A 265 -112.76 -28.74 -17.16
CA THR A 265 -111.60 -28.13 -16.52
C THR A 265 -110.40 -29.06 -16.35
N GLN A 266 -109.20 -28.60 -16.69
CA GLN A 266 -108.15 -28.25 -15.71
C GLN A 266 -107.10 -27.36 -16.35
#